data_AF-S3JB46-F1
#
_entry.id   AF-S3JB46-F1
#
_cell.length_a   1.000
_cell.length_b   1.000
_cell.length_c   1.000
_cell.angle_alpha   90.00
_cell.angle_beta   90.00
_cell.angle_gamma   90.00
#
_symmetry.space_group_name_H-M   'P 1'
#
loop_
_entity.id
_entity.type
_entity.pdbx_description
1 polymer ?
#
loop_
_entity_poly.entity_id
_entity_poly.type
_entity_poly.pdbx_seq_one_letter_code
_entity_poly.pdbx_strand_id
1 'polypeptide(L)'
;MLSNQIPVRISVVVPLYNEEENIDALFRRLLSVLEALNTSYEVICVNDGSRDNTLKNLVEYHQRYPQIKVVNLSRNFGKDIAMSAGIDYSQGMAVIPIDADLQYPPELIAEMIEKWHEGYDVVYASRRVRIGESWFKRFSAEGFYQVINKLSRVSIPPNTGDFRLIDRRVVESIKKMPEGQRFMKGIFAWVGYKQTSILFDREPRYQGQTKWNYWKLWNFAIDGITSFSFLPLKVWTYVGLIIALVSLVYASFLILRTIIFGIDVPGYASLMVAVLF
;
A
#
# COMPACT_ATOMS: atom_id res chain seq x y z
N MET A 1 2.46 13.93 -36.72
CA MET A 1 1.22 14.67 -36.43
C MET A 1 0.96 14.57 -34.94
N LEU A 2 1.50 15.50 -34.15
CA LEU A 2 1.24 15.58 -32.71
C LEU A 2 -0.20 16.08 -32.57
N SER A 3 -1.10 15.21 -32.15
CA SER A 3 -2.48 15.63 -31.89
C SER A 3 -2.42 16.69 -30.80
N ASN A 4 -3.09 17.81 -31.04
CA ASN A 4 -3.24 18.92 -30.11
C ASN A 4 -4.21 18.49 -29.00
N GLN A 5 -3.85 17.43 -28.27
CA GLN A 5 -4.62 16.94 -27.13
C GLN A 5 -4.49 17.97 -26.02
N ILE A 6 -5.63 18.53 -25.62
CA ILE A 6 -5.74 19.33 -24.41
C ILE A 6 -5.03 18.56 -23.29
N PRO A 7 -4.04 19.15 -22.60
CA PRO A 7 -3.30 18.43 -21.58
C PRO A 7 -4.29 17.89 -20.54
N VAL A 8 -4.26 16.58 -20.33
CA VAL A 8 -5.10 15.91 -19.33
C VAL A 8 -4.76 16.51 -17.98
N ARG A 9 -5.76 17.00 -17.25
CA ARG A 9 -5.55 17.56 -15.92
C ARG A 9 -5.73 16.53 -14.82
N ILE A 10 -6.73 15.66 -14.93
CA ILE A 10 -7.04 14.65 -13.91
C ILE A 10 -6.94 13.24 -14.50
N SER A 11 -6.20 12.35 -13.85
CA SER A 11 -6.24 10.92 -14.14
C SER A 11 -6.83 10.17 -12.96
N VAL A 12 -7.92 9.45 -13.19
CA VAL A 12 -8.45 8.51 -12.20
C VAL A 12 -7.92 7.12 -12.53
N VAL A 13 -7.32 6.44 -11.55
CA VAL A 13 -6.77 5.09 -11.72
C VAL A 13 -7.65 4.09 -10.97
N VAL A 14 -8.15 3.09 -11.67
CA VAL A 14 -9.04 2.07 -11.12
C VAL A 14 -8.45 0.68 -11.36
N PRO A 15 -7.89 -0.01 -10.35
CA PRO A 15 -7.53 -1.42 -10.47
C PRO A 15 -8.78 -2.29 -10.31
N LEU A 16 -8.97 -3.26 -11.21
CA LEU A 16 -10.13 -4.16 -11.23
C LEU A 16 -9.69 -5.63 -11.26
N TYR A 17 -10.33 -6.46 -10.42
CA TYR A 17 -10.21 -7.91 -10.46
C TYR A 17 -11.54 -8.57 -10.08
N ASN A 18 -12.20 -9.16 -11.07
CA ASN A 18 -13.53 -9.75 -10.97
C ASN A 18 -14.58 -8.78 -10.39
N GLU A 19 -14.84 -7.70 -11.13
CA GLU A 19 -15.71 -6.59 -10.73
C GLU A 19 -16.85 -6.36 -11.75
N GLU A 20 -17.27 -7.40 -12.48
CA GLU A 20 -18.26 -7.27 -13.56
C GLU A 20 -19.58 -6.62 -13.10
N GLU A 21 -20.01 -6.89 -11.87
CA GLU A 21 -21.25 -6.37 -11.28
C GLU A 21 -21.16 -4.89 -10.86
N ASN A 22 -19.95 -4.39 -10.58
CA ASN A 22 -19.73 -3.05 -10.04
C ASN A 22 -19.40 -2.00 -11.11
N ILE A 23 -18.92 -2.43 -12.28
CA ILE A 23 -18.48 -1.56 -13.38
C ILE A 23 -19.54 -0.52 -13.77
N ASP A 24 -20.79 -0.93 -13.95
CA ASP A 24 -21.86 -0.04 -14.43
C ASP A 24 -22.22 1.03 -13.40
N ALA A 25 -22.26 0.66 -12.12
CA ALA A 25 -22.51 1.60 -11.03
C ALA A 25 -21.33 2.57 -10.87
N LEU A 26 -20.11 2.06 -10.96
CA LEU A 26 -18.88 2.84 -10.87
C LEU A 26 -18.82 3.92 -11.95
N PHE A 27 -18.95 3.55 -13.23
CA PHE A 27 -18.81 4.52 -14.31
C PHE A 27 -19.95 5.53 -14.34
N ARG A 28 -21.19 5.14 -14.02
CA ARG A 28 -22.31 6.10 -13.93
C ARG A 28 -22.02 7.21 -12.92
N ARG A 29 -21.56 6.85 -11.72
CA ARG A 29 -21.28 7.81 -10.64
C ARG A 29 -19.99 8.59 -10.93
N LEU A 30 -18.93 7.90 -11.34
CA LEU A 30 -17.63 8.51 -11.60
C LEU A 30 -17.66 9.49 -12.78
N LEU A 31 -18.25 9.11 -13.92
CA LEU A 31 -18.32 10.00 -15.08
C LEU A 31 -19.18 11.24 -14.79
N SER A 32 -20.30 11.07 -14.08
CA SER A 32 -21.13 12.21 -13.68
C SER A 32 -20.37 13.23 -12.83
N VAL A 33 -19.53 12.76 -11.90
CA VAL A 33 -18.68 13.65 -11.09
C VAL A 33 -17.59 14.31 -11.96
N LEU A 34 -16.91 13.54 -12.80
CA LEU A 34 -15.80 14.05 -13.62
C LEU A 34 -16.25 15.06 -14.68
N GLU A 35 -17.42 14.83 -15.30
CA GLU A 35 -18.03 15.76 -16.25
C GLU A 35 -18.41 17.10 -15.59
N ALA A 36 -18.89 17.06 -14.34
CA ALA A 36 -19.25 18.26 -13.59
C ALA A 36 -18.04 19.15 -13.23
N LEU A 37 -16.82 18.60 -13.20
CA LEU A 37 -15.58 19.36 -12.92
C LEU A 37 -15.16 20.27 -14.07
N ASN A 38 -15.77 20.13 -15.25
CA ASN A 38 -15.52 20.95 -16.44
C ASN A 38 -14.01 21.04 -16.80
N THR A 39 -13.30 19.92 -16.63
CA THR A 39 -11.85 19.79 -16.76
C THR A 39 -11.51 18.53 -17.56
N SER A 40 -10.41 18.54 -18.31
CA SER A 40 -9.93 17.36 -19.05
C SER A 40 -9.55 16.23 -18.09
N TYR A 41 -10.16 15.06 -18.29
CA TYR A 41 -9.92 13.88 -17.47
C TYR A 41 -9.65 12.63 -18.32
N GLU A 42 -9.03 11.65 -17.69
CA GLU A 42 -8.95 10.28 -18.18
C GLU A 42 -9.22 9.30 -17.03
N VAL A 43 -9.71 8.12 -17.36
CA VAL A 43 -9.92 7.03 -16.40
C VAL A 43 -9.10 5.83 -16.85
N ILE A 44 -8.03 5.51 -16.13
CA ILE A 44 -7.14 4.38 -16.40
C ILE A 44 -7.66 3.15 -15.65
N CYS A 45 -8.34 2.26 -16.36
CA CYS A 45 -8.84 1.00 -15.83
C CYS A 45 -7.80 -0.10 -16.02
N VAL A 46 -7.28 -0.64 -14.92
CA VAL A 46 -6.27 -1.70 -14.94
C VAL A 46 -6.95 -3.03 -14.65
N ASN A 47 -7.09 -3.89 -15.66
CA ASN A 47 -7.56 -5.25 -15.46
C ASN A 47 -6.41 -6.12 -14.91
N ASP A 48 -6.51 -6.54 -13.65
CA ASP A 48 -5.53 -7.37 -12.95
C ASP A 48 -5.78 -8.87 -13.21
N GLY A 49 -5.93 -9.24 -14.48
CA GLY A 49 -6.13 -10.63 -14.91
C GLY A 49 -7.45 -11.26 -14.44
N SER A 50 -8.56 -10.51 -14.54
CA SER A 50 -9.90 -11.01 -14.21
C SER A 50 -10.29 -12.27 -15.00
N ARG A 51 -11.17 -13.08 -14.40
CA ARG A 51 -11.67 -14.35 -14.97
C ARG A 51 -13.15 -14.31 -15.38
N ASP A 52 -13.83 -13.22 -15.06
CA ASP A 52 -15.22 -12.93 -15.42
C ASP A 52 -15.30 -11.96 -16.63
N ASN A 53 -16.44 -11.34 -16.87
CA ASN A 53 -16.62 -10.42 -18.01
C ASN A 53 -16.04 -9.02 -17.78
N THR A 54 -15.31 -8.76 -16.69
CA THR A 54 -14.74 -7.44 -16.36
C THR A 54 -14.02 -6.81 -17.57
N LEU A 55 -13.09 -7.54 -18.20
CA LEU A 55 -12.32 -7.00 -19.34
C LEU A 55 -13.21 -6.66 -20.54
N LYS A 56 -14.19 -7.52 -20.84
CA LYS A 56 -15.12 -7.32 -21.95
C LYS A 56 -15.92 -6.03 -21.73
N ASN A 57 -16.49 -5.87 -20.53
CA ASN A 57 -17.25 -4.69 -20.15
C ASN A 57 -16.39 -3.43 -20.23
N LEU A 58 -15.14 -3.46 -19.75
CA LEU A 58 -14.21 -2.33 -19.85
C LEU A 58 -13.93 -1.90 -21.30
N VAL A 59 -13.79 -2.86 -22.22
CA VAL A 59 -13.58 -2.58 -23.65
C VAL A 59 -14.83 -1.95 -24.28
N GLU A 60 -16.02 -2.44 -23.93
CA GLU A 60 -17.29 -1.85 -24.38
C GLU A 60 -17.45 -0.41 -23.87
N TYR A 61 -17.09 -0.14 -22.60
CA TYR A 61 -17.07 1.20 -22.04
C TYR A 61 -16.06 2.13 -22.72
N HIS A 62 -14.85 1.65 -23.04
CA HIS A 62 -13.86 2.42 -23.79
C HIS A 62 -14.37 2.84 -25.18
N GLN A 63 -15.09 1.95 -25.88
CA GLN A 63 -15.67 2.27 -27.20
C GLN A 63 -16.71 3.40 -27.12
N ARG A 64 -17.47 3.46 -26.02
CA ARG A 64 -18.49 4.50 -25.80
C ARG A 64 -17.90 5.79 -25.25
N TYR A 65 -16.87 5.70 -24.40
CA TYR A 65 -16.24 6.81 -23.70
C TYR A 65 -14.72 6.76 -23.90
N PRO A 66 -14.17 7.47 -24.91
CA PRO A 66 -12.74 7.44 -25.22
C PRO A 66 -11.81 7.94 -24.09
N GLN A 67 -12.35 8.63 -23.09
CA GLN A 67 -11.64 9.05 -21.88
C GLN A 67 -11.28 7.86 -20.97
N ILE A 68 -12.02 6.76 -21.06
CA ILE A 68 -11.72 5.51 -20.35
C ILE A 68 -10.63 4.79 -21.14
N LYS A 69 -9.49 4.47 -20.53
CA LYS A 69 -8.38 3.73 -21.12
C LYS A 69 -8.20 2.43 -20.37
N VAL A 70 -7.94 1.34 -21.09
CA VAL A 70 -7.81 0.00 -20.48
C VAL A 70 -6.37 -0.48 -20.54
N VAL A 71 -5.81 -0.84 -19.39
CA VAL A 71 -4.52 -1.51 -19.25
C VAL A 71 -4.79 -2.95 -18.82
N ASN A 72 -4.55 -3.91 -19.71
CA ASN A 72 -4.76 -5.32 -19.41
C ASN A 72 -3.44 -5.98 -18.97
N LEU A 73 -3.36 -6.43 -17.72
CA LEU A 73 -2.20 -7.16 -17.23
C LEU A 73 -2.22 -8.62 -17.70
N SER A 74 -1.05 -9.21 -17.88
CA SER A 74 -0.90 -10.56 -18.43
C SER A 74 -1.47 -11.67 -17.52
N ARG A 75 -1.60 -11.40 -16.22
CA ARG A 75 -2.16 -12.28 -15.19
C ARG A 75 -2.53 -11.44 -13.97
N ASN A 76 -3.05 -12.09 -12.93
CA ASN A 76 -3.21 -11.45 -11.62
C ASN A 76 -1.85 -11.23 -10.95
N PHE A 77 -1.57 -9.98 -10.58
CA PHE A 77 -0.39 -9.54 -9.83
C PHE A 77 -0.75 -8.99 -8.45
N GLY A 78 -2.01 -8.61 -8.23
CA GLY A 78 -2.49 -8.02 -6.99
C GLY A 78 -2.67 -6.52 -7.09
N LYS A 79 -3.48 -6.00 -6.17
CA LYS A 79 -3.99 -4.62 -6.18
C LYS A 79 -2.91 -3.55 -6.31
N ASP A 80 -1.84 -3.62 -5.51
CA ASP A 80 -0.82 -2.56 -5.48
C ASP A 80 0.02 -2.51 -6.76
N ILE A 81 0.29 -3.66 -7.39
CA ILE A 81 0.99 -3.73 -8.69
C ILE A 81 0.07 -3.21 -9.80
N ALA A 82 -1.20 -3.59 -9.80
CA ALA A 82 -2.17 -3.07 -10.75
C ALA A 82 -2.35 -1.55 -10.62
N MET A 83 -2.44 -1.05 -9.39
CA MET A 83 -2.49 0.38 -9.11
C MET A 83 -1.24 1.11 -9.59
N SER A 84 -0.05 0.53 -9.37
CA SER A 84 1.21 1.07 -9.85
C SER A 84 1.26 1.16 -11.38
N ALA A 85 0.84 0.09 -12.07
CA ALA A 85 0.75 0.11 -13.53
C ALA A 85 -0.18 1.23 -14.01
N GLY A 86 -1.34 1.39 -13.39
CA GLY A 86 -2.27 2.46 -13.74
C GLY A 86 -1.68 3.86 -13.54
N ILE A 87 -0.91 4.06 -12.47
CA ILE A 87 -0.18 5.31 -12.21
C ILE A 87 0.90 5.53 -13.28
N ASP A 88 1.63 4.50 -13.68
CA ASP A 88 2.68 4.60 -14.70
C ASP A 88 2.14 5.07 -16.05
N TYR A 89 0.95 4.60 -16.44
CA TYR A 89 0.24 4.97 -17.67
C TYR A 89 -0.56 6.28 -17.57
N SER A 90 -0.71 6.85 -16.36
CA SER A 90 -1.46 8.10 -16.16
C SER A 90 -0.67 9.33 -16.65
N GLN A 91 -1.38 10.29 -17.25
CA GLN A 91 -0.79 11.52 -17.83
C GLN A 91 -1.26 12.82 -17.16
N GLY A 92 -2.26 12.76 -16.29
CA GLY A 92 -2.88 13.91 -15.63
C GLY A 92 -1.96 14.65 -14.65
N MET A 93 -2.19 15.95 -14.47
CA MET A 93 -1.50 16.78 -13.47
C MET A 93 -1.81 16.37 -12.03
N ALA A 94 -3.00 15.82 -11.79
CA ALA A 94 -3.36 15.15 -10.54
C ALA A 94 -3.82 13.72 -10.85
N VAL A 95 -3.38 12.78 -10.02
CA VAL A 95 -3.71 11.34 -10.16
C VAL A 95 -4.47 10.87 -8.93
N ILE A 96 -5.61 10.22 -9.16
CA ILE A 96 -6.55 9.80 -8.13
C ILE A 96 -6.79 8.29 -8.24
N PRO A 97 -6.06 7.44 -7.50
CA PRO A 97 -6.42 6.04 -7.36
C PRO A 97 -7.75 5.87 -6.59
N ILE A 98 -8.65 5.05 -7.12
CA ILE A 98 -9.94 4.71 -6.50
C ILE A 98 -10.22 3.21 -6.64
N ASP A 99 -10.87 2.61 -5.64
CA ASP A 99 -11.30 1.22 -5.67
C ASP A 99 -12.61 1.07 -6.45
N ALA A 100 -12.76 -0.05 -7.17
CA ALA A 100 -13.97 -0.35 -7.94
C ALA A 100 -15.21 -0.68 -7.08
N ASP A 101 -15.03 -0.92 -5.79
CA ASP A 101 -16.09 -1.39 -4.87
C ASP A 101 -17.01 -0.29 -4.31
N LEU A 102 -16.86 0.94 -4.81
CA LEU A 102 -17.65 2.12 -4.44
C LEU A 102 -17.69 2.45 -2.94
N GLN A 103 -16.74 1.94 -2.14
CA GLN A 103 -16.66 2.29 -0.71
C GLN A 103 -16.30 3.75 -0.46
N TYR A 104 -15.66 4.39 -1.43
CA TYR A 104 -15.34 5.80 -1.42
C TYR A 104 -16.24 6.51 -2.44
N PRO A 105 -17.06 7.47 -2.00
CA PRO A 105 -17.90 8.24 -2.90
C PRO A 105 -17.02 9.03 -3.88
N PRO A 106 -17.15 8.85 -5.21
CA PRO A 106 -16.41 9.63 -6.20
C PRO A 106 -16.62 11.14 -6.06
N GLU A 107 -17.72 11.59 -5.45
CA GLU A 107 -18.04 13.01 -5.21
C GLU A 107 -16.95 13.74 -4.41
N LEU A 108 -16.20 13.01 -3.56
CA LEU A 108 -15.07 13.56 -2.81
C LEU A 108 -13.93 14.06 -3.70
N ILE A 109 -13.88 13.65 -4.97
CA ILE A 109 -12.89 14.13 -5.93
C ILE A 109 -12.94 15.66 -6.04
N ALA A 110 -14.13 16.27 -6.01
CA ALA A 110 -14.27 17.72 -6.09
C ALA A 110 -13.56 18.42 -4.92
N GLU A 111 -13.82 17.97 -3.68
CA GLU A 111 -13.18 18.51 -2.46
C GLU A 111 -11.66 18.26 -2.46
N MET A 112 -11.21 17.10 -2.95
CA MET A 112 -9.78 16.83 -3.09
C MET A 112 -9.10 17.81 -4.05
N ILE A 113 -9.77 18.13 -5.17
CA ILE A 113 -9.26 19.06 -6.17
C ILE A 113 -9.20 20.48 -5.61
N GLU A 114 -10.16 20.91 -4.80
CA GLU A 114 -10.09 22.21 -4.12
C GLU A 114 -8.84 22.29 -3.22
N LYS A 115 -8.57 21.27 -2.41
CA LYS A 115 -7.36 21.20 -1.59
C LYS A 115 -6.09 21.14 -2.42
N TRP A 116 -6.09 20.45 -3.55
CA TRP A 116 -4.94 20.48 -4.46
C TRP A 116 -4.67 21.89 -4.99
N HIS A 117 -5.71 22.65 -5.35
CA HIS A 117 -5.59 24.05 -5.78
C HIS A 117 -5.12 25.00 -4.66
N GLU A 118 -5.39 24.68 -3.39
CA GLU A 118 -4.81 25.39 -2.23
C GLU A 118 -3.29 25.18 -2.10
N GLY A 119 -2.70 24.25 -2.86
CA GLY A 119 -1.26 23.99 -2.91
C GLY A 119 -0.79 22.78 -2.12
N TYR A 120 -1.70 21.88 -1.74
CA TYR A 120 -1.36 20.57 -1.17
C TYR A 120 -0.99 19.59 -2.27
N ASP A 121 0.10 18.85 -2.09
CA ASP A 121 0.62 17.90 -3.08
C ASP A 121 -0.06 16.52 -2.97
N VAL A 122 -0.54 16.16 -1.77
CA VAL A 122 -1.26 14.91 -1.50
C VAL A 122 -2.49 15.22 -0.66
N VAL A 123 -3.66 14.77 -1.12
CA VAL A 123 -4.93 14.93 -0.39
C VAL A 123 -5.54 13.55 -0.18
N TYR A 124 -5.65 13.10 1.06
CA TYR A 124 -6.22 11.79 1.36
C TYR A 124 -7.61 11.90 1.99
N ALA A 125 -8.49 10.94 1.68
CA ALA A 125 -9.76 10.81 2.37
C ALA A 125 -9.58 10.01 3.67
N SER A 126 -9.99 10.62 4.79
CA SER A 126 -10.02 9.98 6.09
C SER A 126 -11.46 9.86 6.59
N ARG A 127 -11.74 8.77 7.31
CA ARG A 127 -13.08 8.51 7.86
C ARG A 127 -13.30 9.37 9.10
N ARG A 128 -14.46 10.03 9.19
CA ARG A 128 -14.84 10.84 10.35
C ARG A 128 -15.16 9.98 11.58
N VAL A 129 -15.93 8.89 11.40
CA VAL A 129 -16.32 7.96 12.48
C VAL A 129 -16.22 6.49 12.02
N ARG A 130 -15.67 5.62 12.87
CA ARG A 130 -15.65 4.16 12.67
C ARG A 130 -16.93 3.54 13.26
N ILE A 131 -18.06 3.64 12.56
CA ILE A 131 -19.29 2.96 12.98
C ILE A 131 -19.19 1.48 12.56
N GLY A 132 -19.29 0.56 13.52
CA GLY A 132 -19.39 -0.90 13.26
C GLY A 132 -18.11 -1.74 13.30
N GLU A 133 -16.96 -1.18 13.69
CA GLU A 133 -15.75 -1.99 13.93
C GLU A 133 -15.74 -2.58 15.35
N SER A 134 -15.55 -3.89 15.47
CA SER A 134 -15.36 -4.55 16.77
C SER A 134 -14.15 -3.93 17.50
N TRP A 135 -14.26 -3.78 18.83
CA TRP A 135 -13.21 -3.22 19.69
C TRP A 135 -11.83 -3.85 19.46
N PHE A 136 -11.78 -5.15 19.17
CA PHE A 136 -10.54 -5.88 18.87
C PHE A 136 -9.88 -5.44 17.54
N LYS A 137 -10.68 -5.16 16.51
CA LYS A 137 -10.17 -4.62 15.22
C LYS A 137 -9.64 -3.19 15.40
N ARG A 138 -10.31 -2.41 16.25
CA ARG A 138 -9.85 -1.04 16.58
C ARG A 138 -8.51 -1.07 17.28
N PHE A 139 -8.38 -1.88 18.33
CA PHE A 139 -7.15 -2.00 19.12
C PHE A 139 -5.97 -2.52 18.28
N SER A 140 -6.17 -3.56 17.48
CA SER A 140 -5.11 -4.12 16.61
C SER A 140 -4.67 -3.12 15.53
N ALA A 141 -5.59 -2.37 14.93
CA ALA A 141 -5.25 -1.33 13.97
C ALA A 141 -4.49 -0.17 14.63
N GLU A 142 -4.94 0.31 15.79
CA GLU A 142 -4.26 1.38 16.54
C GLU A 142 -2.85 0.95 16.97
N GLY A 143 -2.68 -0.28 17.46
CA GLY A 143 -1.37 -0.85 17.80
C GLY A 143 -0.45 -0.97 16.59
N PHE A 144 -0.98 -1.39 15.43
CA PHE A 144 -0.23 -1.45 14.18
C PHE A 144 0.29 -0.08 13.75
N TYR A 145 -0.57 0.95 13.72
CA TYR A 145 -0.16 2.31 13.36
C TYR A 145 0.82 2.90 14.37
N GLN A 146 0.66 2.63 15.68
CA GLN A 146 1.62 3.08 16.69
C GLN A 146 3.00 2.44 16.52
N VAL A 147 3.04 1.12 16.26
CA VAL A 147 4.30 0.40 16.03
C VAL A 147 4.98 0.90 14.76
N ILE A 148 4.26 1.02 13.64
CA ILE A 148 4.84 1.56 12.41
C ILE A 148 5.30 3.01 12.59
N ASN A 149 4.51 3.88 13.21
CA ASN A 149 4.90 5.29 13.40
C ASN A 149 6.09 5.45 14.35
N LYS A 150 6.31 4.49 15.27
CA LYS A 150 7.45 4.49 16.18
C LYS A 150 8.71 3.85 15.55
N LEU A 151 8.53 2.86 14.68
CA LEU A 151 9.63 2.13 14.02
C LEU A 151 10.05 2.76 12.68
N SER A 152 9.17 3.55 12.06
CA SER A 152 9.45 4.28 10.81
C SER A 152 9.71 5.76 11.12
N ARG A 153 10.54 6.40 10.31
CA ARG A 153 10.84 7.85 10.43
C ARG A 153 9.69 8.73 9.94
N VAL A 154 8.55 8.13 9.59
CA VAL A 154 7.50 8.74 8.78
C VAL A 154 6.15 8.43 9.44
N SER A 155 5.37 9.47 9.73
CA SER A 155 4.03 9.28 10.29
C SER A 155 3.07 8.85 9.19
N ILE A 156 2.56 7.62 9.25
CA ILE A 156 1.43 7.18 8.45
C ILE A 156 0.15 7.66 9.16
N PRO A 157 -0.67 8.53 8.51
CA PRO A 157 -1.90 8.99 9.13
C PRO A 157 -2.87 7.80 9.31
N PRO A 158 -3.42 7.60 10.51
CA PRO A 158 -4.36 6.51 10.77
C PRO A 158 -5.62 6.68 9.90
N ASN A 159 -6.28 5.57 9.57
CA ASN A 159 -7.53 5.55 8.78
C ASN A 159 -7.41 6.01 7.32
N THR A 160 -6.21 6.07 6.77
CA THR A 160 -6.02 6.41 5.36
C THR A 160 -6.36 5.22 4.45
N GLY A 161 -7.35 5.45 3.60
CA GLY A 161 -7.67 4.58 2.48
C GLY A 161 -6.64 4.68 1.36
N ASP A 162 -6.83 3.88 0.32
CA ASP A 162 -6.04 4.02 -0.91
C ASP A 162 -6.51 5.23 -1.73
N PHE A 163 -7.74 5.69 -1.47
CA PHE A 163 -8.37 6.85 -2.10
C PHE A 163 -7.71 8.18 -1.67
N ARG A 164 -7.02 8.80 -2.62
CA ARG A 164 -6.25 10.04 -2.46
C ARG A 164 -6.04 10.73 -3.79
N LEU A 165 -5.79 12.03 -3.76
CA LEU A 165 -5.28 12.80 -4.89
C LEU A 165 -3.77 13.02 -4.71
N ILE A 166 -3.02 12.84 -5.79
CA ILE A 166 -1.56 12.93 -5.83
C ILE A 166 -1.15 13.88 -6.96
N ASP A 167 -0.40 14.92 -6.65
CA ASP A 167 0.18 15.82 -7.65
C ASP A 167 1.21 15.10 -8.53
N ARG A 168 1.29 15.48 -9.81
CA ARG A 168 2.21 14.89 -10.79
C ARG A 168 3.65 14.86 -10.30
N ARG A 169 4.13 15.87 -9.56
CA ARG A 169 5.51 15.87 -9.02
C ARG A 169 5.77 14.71 -8.06
N VAL A 170 4.74 14.33 -7.30
CA VAL A 170 4.80 13.22 -6.34
C VAL A 170 4.76 11.90 -7.10
N VAL A 171 3.88 11.79 -8.10
CA VAL A 171 3.83 10.62 -9.00
C VAL A 171 5.20 10.35 -9.64
N GLU A 172 5.82 11.37 -10.25
CA GLU A 172 7.13 11.21 -10.89
C GLU A 172 8.25 10.83 -9.90
N SER A 173 8.11 11.19 -8.63
CA SER A 173 9.03 10.75 -7.59
C SER A 173 8.82 9.28 -7.22
N ILE A 174 7.56 8.84 -7.11
CA ILE A 174 7.20 7.45 -6.83
C ILE A 174 7.64 6.52 -7.97
N LYS A 175 7.49 6.96 -9.23
CA LYS A 175 7.90 6.17 -10.41
C LYS A 175 9.40 5.82 -10.41
N LYS A 176 10.24 6.65 -9.80
CA LYS A 176 11.70 6.44 -9.70
C LYS A 176 12.10 5.47 -8.60
N MET A 177 11.17 5.07 -7.73
CA MET A 177 11.50 4.23 -6.59
C MET A 177 11.58 2.74 -7.00
N PRO A 178 12.65 2.03 -6.60
CA PRO A 178 12.99 0.68 -7.08
C PRO A 178 12.28 -0.47 -6.35
N GLU A 179 11.36 -0.20 -5.42
CA GLU A 179 10.74 -1.23 -4.59
C GLU A 179 9.85 -2.17 -5.41
N GLY A 180 10.19 -3.46 -5.41
CA GLY A 180 9.44 -4.50 -6.11
C GLY A 180 8.09 -4.82 -5.45
N GLN A 181 8.01 -4.78 -4.12
CA GLN A 181 6.75 -4.87 -3.37
C GLN A 181 6.32 -3.47 -2.93
N ARG A 182 5.54 -2.80 -3.80
CA ARG A 182 5.07 -1.44 -3.55
C ARG A 182 3.97 -1.44 -2.49
N PHE A 183 4.35 -1.30 -1.21
CA PHE A 183 3.39 -0.93 -0.17
C PHE A 183 3.04 0.55 -0.32
N MET A 184 2.01 0.82 -1.12
CA MET A 184 1.67 2.17 -1.56
C MET A 184 1.41 3.14 -0.40
N LYS A 185 0.78 2.68 0.69
CA LYS A 185 0.56 3.53 1.87
C LYS A 185 1.87 3.98 2.53
N GLY A 186 2.89 3.13 2.56
CA GLY A 186 4.21 3.47 3.07
C GLY A 186 4.95 4.43 2.14
N ILE A 187 4.89 4.17 0.83
CA ILE A 187 5.50 5.02 -0.20
C ILE A 187 4.94 6.45 -0.14
N PHE A 188 3.60 6.59 -0.10
CA PHE A 188 2.96 7.91 -0.03
C PHE A 188 3.26 8.66 1.27
N ALA A 189 3.48 7.94 2.38
CA ALA A 189 3.91 8.59 3.61
C ALA A 189 5.37 9.07 3.47
N TRP A 190 6.25 8.27 2.84
CA TRP A 190 7.70 8.51 2.80
C TRP A 190 8.13 9.73 1.98
N VAL A 191 7.41 10.03 0.89
CA VAL A 191 7.76 11.11 -0.05
C VAL A 191 7.79 12.53 0.57
N GLY A 192 7.16 12.74 1.74
CA GLY A 192 7.36 13.97 2.54
C GLY A 192 6.79 15.28 1.99
N TYR A 193 6.01 15.25 0.91
CA TYR A 193 5.36 16.43 0.33
C TYR A 193 4.24 17.01 1.23
N LYS A 194 3.68 18.18 0.86
CA LYS A 194 2.59 18.80 1.64
C LYS A 194 1.32 17.95 1.55
N GLN A 195 0.84 17.45 2.68
CA GLN A 195 -0.32 16.56 2.74
C GLN A 195 -1.45 17.18 3.55
N THR A 196 -2.69 16.91 3.17
CA THR A 196 -3.89 17.24 3.95
C THR A 196 -4.95 16.15 3.85
N SER A 197 -5.94 16.21 4.73
CA SER A 197 -7.04 15.25 4.80
C SER A 197 -8.39 15.89 4.59
N ILE A 198 -9.26 15.21 3.85
CA ILE A 198 -10.70 15.49 3.83
C ILE A 198 -11.44 14.42 4.65
N LEU A 199 -12.50 14.83 5.35
CA LEU A 199 -13.23 13.96 6.28
C LEU A 199 -14.59 13.56 5.72
N PHE A 200 -14.80 12.26 5.51
CA PHE A 200 -16.07 11.74 4.99
C PHE A 200 -16.68 10.64 5.86
N ASP A 201 -17.98 10.45 5.72
CA ASP A 201 -18.73 9.35 6.31
C ASP A 201 -18.92 8.24 5.27
N ARG A 202 -18.64 7.00 5.65
CA ARG A 202 -18.57 5.87 4.72
C ARG A 202 -19.96 5.29 4.43
N GLU A 203 -20.30 5.17 3.16
CA GLU A 203 -21.47 4.39 2.73
C GLU A 203 -21.23 2.88 2.93
N PRO A 204 -22.25 2.11 3.37
CA PRO A 204 -22.16 0.65 3.38
C PRO A 204 -21.84 0.13 1.97
N ARG A 205 -21.08 -0.98 1.88
CA ARG A 205 -20.69 -1.57 0.58
C ARG A 205 -21.92 -1.81 -0.29
N TYR A 206 -21.80 -1.45 -1.57
CA TYR A 206 -22.84 -1.72 -2.57
C TYR A 206 -23.09 -3.23 -2.67
N GLN A 207 -22.05 -4.05 -2.91
CA GLN A 207 -22.08 -5.53 -2.87
C GLN A 207 -20.70 -6.15 -2.53
N GLY A 208 -20.65 -7.36 -1.94
CA GLY A 208 -19.43 -8.17 -1.75
C GLY A 208 -18.94 -8.44 -0.31
N GLN A 209 -18.45 -9.67 -0.07
CA GLN A 209 -17.89 -10.10 1.23
C GLN A 209 -16.48 -9.51 1.50
N THR A 210 -16.08 -9.36 2.77
CA THR A 210 -14.73 -8.87 3.14
C THR A 210 -13.66 -9.89 2.78
N LYS A 211 -12.91 -9.66 1.69
CA LYS A 211 -11.81 -10.53 1.24
C LYS A 211 -10.53 -10.43 2.11
N TRP A 212 -10.51 -9.59 3.15
CA TRP A 212 -9.36 -9.41 4.04
C TRP A 212 -9.41 -10.38 5.23
N ASN A 213 -8.51 -11.36 5.22
CA ASN A 213 -8.28 -12.30 6.32
C ASN A 213 -7.26 -11.70 7.31
N TYR A 214 -7.41 -11.97 8.62
CA TYR A 214 -6.48 -11.53 9.67
C TYR A 214 -5.03 -11.94 9.38
N TRP A 215 -4.81 -13.12 8.79
CA TRP A 215 -3.48 -13.57 8.36
C TRP A 215 -2.85 -12.66 7.30
N LYS A 216 -3.66 -12.14 6.37
CA LYS A 216 -3.17 -11.20 5.35
C LYS A 216 -2.79 -9.85 5.97
N LEU A 217 -3.54 -9.37 6.97
CA LEU A 217 -3.17 -8.18 7.74
C LEU A 217 -1.84 -8.35 8.48
N TRP A 218 -1.62 -9.52 9.08
CA TRP A 218 -0.37 -9.82 9.79
C TRP A 218 0.84 -9.86 8.86
N ASN A 219 0.74 -10.54 7.71
CA ASN A 219 1.82 -10.57 6.72
C ASN A 219 2.11 -9.16 6.17
N PHE A 220 1.05 -8.40 5.85
CA PHE A 220 1.19 -7.02 5.41
C PHE A 220 1.92 -6.13 6.42
N ALA A 221 1.72 -6.37 7.71
CA ALA A 221 2.44 -5.65 8.76
C ALA A 221 3.93 -5.99 8.78
N ILE A 222 4.26 -7.27 8.62
CA ILE A 222 5.66 -7.74 8.53
C ILE A 222 6.33 -7.13 7.30
N ASP A 223 5.69 -7.17 6.14
CA ASP A 223 6.20 -6.59 4.89
C ASP A 223 6.44 -5.08 5.02
N GLY A 224 5.54 -4.36 5.71
CA GLY A 224 5.73 -2.95 6.02
C GLY A 224 6.92 -2.68 6.94
N ILE A 225 7.13 -3.49 7.99
CA ILE A 225 8.26 -3.32 8.91
C ILE A 225 9.59 -3.64 8.21
N THR A 226 9.65 -4.72 7.43
CA THR A 226 10.89 -5.15 6.75
C THR A 226 11.26 -4.23 5.59
N SER A 227 10.28 -3.70 4.86
CA SER A 227 10.53 -2.83 3.70
C SER A 227 10.99 -1.42 4.10
N PHE A 228 10.48 -0.90 5.23
CA PHE A 228 10.75 0.49 5.66
C PHE A 228 11.68 0.59 6.88
N SER A 229 12.17 -0.52 7.42
CA SER A 229 13.02 -0.51 8.61
C SER A 229 14.07 -1.62 8.63
N PHE A 230 15.31 -1.24 8.92
CA PHE A 230 16.41 -2.18 9.22
C PHE A 230 16.37 -2.72 10.66
N LEU A 231 15.33 -2.39 11.44
CA LEU A 231 15.23 -2.75 12.84
C LEU A 231 15.26 -4.27 13.09
N PRO A 232 14.49 -5.11 12.36
CA PRO A 232 14.54 -6.56 12.57
C PRO A 232 15.95 -7.13 12.38
N LEU A 233 16.65 -6.66 11.36
CA LEU A 233 18.03 -7.06 11.07
C LEU A 233 18.99 -6.61 12.18
N LYS A 234 18.89 -5.36 12.64
CA LYS A 234 19.73 -4.84 13.72
C LYS A 234 19.51 -5.59 15.03
N VAL A 235 18.25 -5.87 15.40
CA VAL A 235 17.92 -6.61 16.62
C VAL A 235 18.56 -8.00 16.58
N TRP A 236 18.34 -8.76 15.50
CA TRP A 236 18.93 -10.09 15.37
C TRP A 236 20.45 -10.09 15.28
N THR A 237 21.04 -9.03 14.70
CA THR A 237 22.50 -8.86 14.70
C THR A 237 23.04 -8.69 16.12
N TYR A 238 22.42 -7.82 16.94
CA TYR A 238 22.86 -7.63 18.33
C TYR A 238 22.59 -8.85 19.21
N VAL A 239 21.43 -9.50 19.06
CA VAL A 239 21.11 -10.74 19.79
C VAL A 239 22.11 -11.84 19.43
N GLY A 240 22.39 -12.03 18.14
CA GLY A 240 23.37 -13.01 17.66
C GLY A 240 24.78 -12.72 18.19
N LEU A 241 25.21 -11.45 18.20
CA LEU A 241 26.50 -11.05 18.78
C LEU A 241 26.58 -11.32 20.29
N ILE A 242 25.52 -11.04 21.05
CA ILE A 242 25.47 -11.33 22.49
C ILE A 242 25.56 -12.83 22.73
N ILE A 243 24.78 -13.64 22.01
CA ILE A 243 24.80 -15.10 22.13
C ILE A 243 26.19 -15.64 21.78
N ALA A 244 26.79 -15.19 20.67
CA ALA A 244 28.13 -15.59 20.27
C ALA A 244 29.19 -15.24 21.33
N LEU A 245 29.07 -14.06 21.96
CA LEU A 245 29.99 -13.63 23.02
C LEU A 245 29.82 -14.48 24.29
N VAL A 246 28.58 -14.80 24.67
CA VAL A 246 28.29 -15.70 25.81
C VAL A 246 28.82 -17.12 25.52
N SER A 247 28.59 -17.64 24.31
CA SER A 247 29.13 -18.93 23.86
C SER A 247 30.66 -18.95 23.91
N LEU A 248 31.33 -17.90 23.44
CA LEU A 248 32.79 -17.78 23.46
C LEU A 248 33.34 -17.76 24.90
N VAL A 249 32.71 -17.00 25.80
CA VAL A 249 33.11 -16.93 27.22
C VAL A 249 32.92 -18.29 27.90
N TYR A 250 31.79 -18.96 27.66
CA TYR A 250 31.50 -20.27 28.24
C TYR A 250 32.41 -21.37 27.67
N ALA A 251 32.68 -21.36 26.37
CA ALA A 251 33.65 -22.25 25.73
C ALA A 251 35.06 -22.04 26.30
N SER A 252 35.49 -20.78 26.45
CA SER A 252 36.79 -20.44 27.06
C SER A 252 36.87 -20.92 28.50
N PHE A 253 35.80 -20.76 29.29
CA PHE A 253 35.70 -21.26 30.65
C PHE A 253 35.81 -22.80 30.70
N LEU A 254 35.10 -23.53 29.83
CA LEU A 254 35.19 -24.99 29.75
C LEU A 254 36.61 -25.45 29.41
N ILE A 255 37.25 -24.84 28.41
CA ILE A 255 38.62 -25.16 28.01
C ILE A 255 39.59 -24.92 29.16
N LEU A 256 39.54 -23.74 29.80
CA LEU A 256 40.41 -23.42 30.94
C LEU A 256 40.18 -24.36 32.11
N ARG A 257 38.92 -24.66 32.45
CA ARG A 257 38.58 -25.62 33.50
C ARG A 257 39.16 -26.99 33.21
N THR A 258 39.00 -27.51 31.99
CA THR A 258 39.53 -28.82 31.60
C THR A 258 41.06 -28.87 31.63
N ILE A 259 41.74 -27.77 31.28
CA ILE A 259 43.21 -27.69 31.36
C ILE A 259 43.69 -27.68 32.82
N ILE A 260 43.02 -26.94 33.72
CA ILE A 260 43.49 -26.77 35.12
C ILE A 260 43.10 -27.96 36.01
N PHE A 261 41.85 -28.42 35.91
CA PHE A 261 41.29 -29.43 36.82
C PHE A 261 41.27 -30.84 36.22
N GLY A 262 41.64 -30.99 34.94
CA GLY A 262 41.58 -32.26 34.22
C GLY A 262 40.20 -32.58 33.67
N ILE A 263 40.02 -33.83 33.23
CA ILE A 263 38.82 -34.28 32.52
C ILE A 263 37.87 -34.95 33.52
N ASP A 264 36.79 -34.25 33.89
CA ASP A 264 35.73 -34.84 34.73
C ASP A 264 34.87 -35.86 33.96
N VAL A 265 34.51 -35.53 32.71
CA VAL A 265 33.67 -36.36 31.83
C VAL A 265 34.27 -36.36 30.42
N PRO A 266 34.69 -37.53 29.87
CA PRO A 266 35.23 -37.62 28.52
C PRO A 266 34.22 -37.12 27.47
N GLY A 267 34.67 -36.25 26.56
CA GLY A 267 33.87 -35.78 25.43
C GLY A 267 32.87 -34.65 25.73
N TYR A 268 32.57 -34.34 26.99
CA TYR A 268 31.61 -33.28 27.35
C TYR A 268 32.10 -31.89 26.90
N ALA A 269 33.35 -31.55 27.19
CA ALA A 269 33.93 -30.25 26.83
C ALA A 269 33.96 -30.05 25.30
N SER A 270 34.39 -31.06 24.53
CA SER A 270 34.43 -30.99 23.06
C SER A 270 33.05 -30.90 22.43
N LEU A 271 32.06 -31.63 22.96
CA LEU A 271 30.70 -31.65 22.42
C LEU A 271 29.95 -30.35 22.74
N MET A 272 30.12 -29.81 23.95
CA MET A 272 29.54 -28.50 24.30
C MET A 272 30.16 -27.38 23.48
N VAL A 273 31.49 -27.35 23.30
CA VAL A 273 32.15 -26.34 22.46
C VAL A 273 31.68 -26.43 21.00
N ALA A 274 31.48 -27.65 20.46
CA ALA A 274 31.01 -27.84 19.09
C ALA A 274 29.53 -27.50 18.87
N VAL A 275 28.68 -27.53 19.91
CA VAL A 275 27.25 -27.16 19.82
C VAL A 275 27.02 -25.66 20.04
N LEU A 276 27.93 -25.00 20.75
CA LEU A 276 27.84 -23.57 21.07
C LEU A 276 28.29 -22.64 19.92
N PHE A 277 28.91 -23.21 18.88
CA PHE A 277 29.41 -22.54 17.67
C PHE A 277 28.72 -23.10 16.43
#